data_AF-A0A6G1K7M6-F1
#
_entry.id   AF-A0A6G1K7M6-F1
#
_cell.length_a   1.000
_cell.length_b   1.000
_cell.length_c   1.000
_cell.angle_alpha   90.00
_cell.angle_beta   90.00
_cell.angle_gamma   90.00
#
_symmetry.space_group_name_H-M   'P 1'
#
loop_
_entity.id
_entity.type
_entity.pdbx_description
1 polymer ?
#
loop_
_entity_poly.entity_id
_entity_poly.type
_entity_poly.pdbx_seq_one_letter_code
_entity_poly.pdbx_strand_id
1 'polypeptide(L)'
;YSSSIFRSAKFSDVSALSASLGFGVINFLFAFPAVYTIDIFGRRNLLLTTFPLMAISLLFTGFAFYVPSDSTASVACITLGIYLFGVVYSPGEGPVPFTYSAEAYPLYVRTIGMSLATSTTWFFNFVLSITWPSLLARFKPQGAFGWYAAWNLVGWWLVLLFMPETKGKTLEELDQVFSIPTNIHAAYGLRQIPYFFKRYILRWREVEPVGLYEMAHDGEIVLGQDMQLV
;
A
#
# COMPACT_ATOMS: atom_id res chain seq x y z
N TYR A 1 2.37 -19.46 -4.47
CA TYR A 1 3.21 -18.49 -5.21
C TYR A 1 4.63 -18.39 -4.67
N SER A 2 4.84 -18.15 -3.38
CA SER A 2 6.18 -18.13 -2.76
C SER A 2 6.99 -19.41 -3.07
N SER A 3 6.40 -20.59 -2.87
CA SER A 3 7.07 -21.88 -3.12
C SER A 3 7.47 -22.10 -4.60
N SER A 4 6.68 -21.63 -5.56
CA SER A 4 7.01 -21.68 -6.98
C SER A 4 8.12 -20.68 -7.37
N ILE A 5 8.19 -19.53 -6.71
CA ILE A 5 9.28 -18.55 -6.87
C ILE A 5 10.58 -19.14 -6.33
N PHE A 6 10.54 -19.77 -5.15
CA PHE A 6 11.70 -20.44 -4.57
C PHE A 6 12.14 -21.68 -5.37
N ARG A 7 11.20 -22.46 -5.92
CA ARG A 7 11.53 -23.53 -6.90
C ARG A 7 12.22 -22.98 -8.16
N SER A 8 11.76 -21.85 -8.67
CA SER A 8 12.37 -21.19 -9.84
C SER A 8 13.77 -20.64 -9.56
N ALA A 9 14.12 -20.44 -8.28
CA ALA A 9 15.45 -20.06 -7.81
C ALA A 9 16.36 -21.27 -7.45
N LYS A 10 16.02 -22.49 -7.89
CA LYS A 10 16.75 -23.75 -7.64
C LYS A 10 16.85 -24.21 -6.18
N PHE A 11 15.94 -23.81 -5.30
CA PHE A 11 15.87 -24.40 -3.95
C PHE A 11 15.46 -25.89 -4.00
N SER A 12 16.01 -26.70 -3.08
CA SER A 12 15.44 -28.01 -2.73
C SER A 12 14.03 -27.83 -2.16
N ASP A 13 13.12 -28.78 -2.39
CA ASP A 13 11.71 -28.67 -2.00
C ASP A 13 11.53 -28.31 -0.51
N VAL A 14 12.40 -28.82 0.37
CA VAL A 14 12.40 -28.54 1.81
C VAL A 14 12.76 -27.09 2.12
N SER A 15 13.73 -26.52 1.40
CA SER A 15 14.16 -25.13 1.59
C SER A 15 13.20 -24.10 1.00
N ALA A 16 12.49 -24.43 -0.08
CA ALA A 16 11.41 -23.60 -0.60
C ALA A 16 10.20 -23.57 0.35
N LEU A 17 9.91 -24.71 1.00
CA LEU A 17 8.88 -24.82 2.03
C LEU A 17 9.25 -24.03 3.28
N SER A 18 10.50 -24.12 3.76
CA SER A 18 10.94 -23.36 4.94
C SER A 18 10.97 -21.85 4.72
N ALA A 19 11.35 -21.39 3.53
CA ALA A 19 11.27 -19.97 3.16
C ALA A 19 9.81 -19.47 3.08
N SER A 20 8.90 -20.30 2.57
CA SER A 20 7.47 -19.98 2.58
C SER A 20 6.89 -19.96 4.00
N LEU A 21 7.33 -20.86 4.87
CA LEU A 21 6.95 -20.87 6.28
C LEU A 21 7.45 -19.60 6.98
N GLY A 22 8.71 -19.22 6.76
CA GLY A 22 9.30 -17.99 7.32
C GLY A 22 8.56 -16.73 6.88
N PHE A 23 8.14 -16.65 5.61
CA PHE A 23 7.28 -15.57 5.14
C PHE A 23 5.92 -15.52 5.87
N GLY A 24 5.31 -16.68 6.11
CA GLY A 24 4.07 -16.78 6.89
C GLY A 24 4.24 -16.32 8.34
N VAL A 25 5.33 -16.71 8.99
CA VAL A 25 5.67 -16.29 10.36
C VAL A 25 5.88 -14.77 10.44
N ILE A 26 6.58 -14.19 9.47
CA ILE A 26 6.80 -12.74 9.40
C ILE A 26 5.47 -12.00 9.26
N ASN A 27 4.61 -12.44 8.33
CA ASN A 27 3.30 -11.80 8.15
C ASN A 27 2.45 -11.87 9.44
N PHE A 28 2.50 -12.99 10.17
CA PHE A 28 1.81 -13.15 11.44
C PHE A 28 2.38 -12.25 12.55
N LEU A 29 3.71 -12.22 12.73
CA LEU A 29 4.34 -11.40 13.77
C LEU A 29 4.18 -9.90 13.50
N PHE A 30 4.29 -9.48 12.24
CA PHE A 30 4.11 -8.07 11.87
C PHE A 30 2.65 -7.62 11.79
N ALA A 31 1.69 -8.53 11.96
CA ALA A 31 0.28 -8.18 12.11
C ALA A 31 -0.01 -7.53 13.48
N PHE A 32 0.76 -7.82 14.54
CA PHE A 32 0.52 -7.18 15.85
C PHE A 32 0.87 -5.69 15.87
N PRO A 33 2.06 -5.24 15.40
CA PRO A 33 2.36 -3.81 15.27
C PRO A 33 1.44 -3.09 14.28
N ALA A 34 0.91 -3.79 13.28
CA ALA A 34 -0.02 -3.24 12.30
C ALA A 34 -1.24 -2.59 12.96
N VAL A 35 -1.85 -3.28 13.92
CA VAL A 35 -3.05 -2.83 14.64
C VAL A 35 -2.79 -1.56 15.44
N TYR A 36 -1.58 -1.37 15.97
CA TYR A 36 -1.22 -0.13 16.65
C TYR A 36 -0.85 0.99 15.68
N THR A 37 -0.16 0.64 14.58
CA THR A 37 0.35 1.65 13.65
C THR A 37 -0.77 2.29 12.85
N ILE A 38 -1.83 1.54 12.51
CA ILE A 38 -2.98 2.05 11.76
C ILE A 38 -3.70 3.21 12.46
N ASP A 39 -3.84 3.14 13.79
CA ASP A 39 -4.54 4.16 14.58
C ASP A 39 -3.64 5.37 14.89
N ILE A 40 -2.32 5.17 14.98
CA ILE A 40 -1.36 6.25 15.30
C ILE A 40 -0.95 7.03 14.06
N PHE A 41 -0.67 6.39 12.92
CA PHE A 41 -0.17 7.06 11.72
C PHE A 41 -1.27 7.60 10.80
N GLY A 42 -2.49 7.06 10.89
CA GLY A 42 -3.56 7.34 9.93
C GLY A 42 -3.46 6.46 8.69
N ARG A 43 -4.59 6.23 8.04
CA ARG A 43 -4.77 5.17 7.04
C ARG A 43 -4.10 5.56 5.73
N ARG A 44 -4.19 6.85 5.36
CA ARG A 44 -3.57 7.38 4.14
C ARG A 44 -2.07 7.51 4.23
N ASN A 45 -1.55 8.07 5.31
CA ASN A 45 -0.10 8.17 5.50
C ASN A 45 0.58 6.80 5.57
N LEU A 46 -0.09 5.81 6.15
CA LEU A 46 0.44 4.45 6.24
C LEU A 46 0.50 3.77 4.86
N LEU A 47 -0.53 3.94 4.01
CA LEU A 47 -0.46 3.46 2.63
C LEU A 47 0.60 4.22 1.80
N LEU A 48 0.64 5.55 1.90
CA LEU A 48 1.63 6.38 1.17
C LEU A 48 3.08 6.06 1.53
N THR A 49 3.35 5.57 2.74
CA THR A 49 4.70 5.15 3.16
C THR A 49 5.01 3.71 2.81
N THR A 50 4.02 2.81 2.87
CA THR A 50 4.22 1.37 2.60
C THR A 50 4.34 1.06 1.11
N PHE A 51 3.55 1.68 0.22
CA PHE A 51 3.65 1.47 -1.24
C PHE A 51 5.05 1.67 -1.84
N PRO A 52 5.76 2.79 -1.60
CA PRO A 52 7.10 2.98 -2.16
C PRO A 52 8.12 2.01 -1.54
N LEU A 53 7.98 1.67 -0.25
CA LEU A 53 8.83 0.67 0.40
C LEU A 53 8.61 -0.74 -0.15
N MET A 54 7.37 -1.11 -0.47
CA MET A 54 7.04 -2.36 -1.16
C MET A 54 7.60 -2.38 -2.58
N ALA A 55 7.46 -1.28 -3.33
CA ALA A 55 8.03 -1.15 -4.67
C ALA A 55 9.56 -1.32 -4.66
N ILE A 56 10.26 -0.68 -3.72
CA ILE A 56 11.71 -0.81 -3.55
C ILE A 56 12.09 -2.26 -3.21
N SER A 57 11.35 -2.92 -2.31
CA SER A 57 11.61 -4.31 -1.91
C SER A 57 11.41 -5.28 -3.07
N LEU A 58 10.39 -5.06 -3.91
CA LEU A 58 10.15 -5.83 -5.13
C LEU A 58 11.22 -5.59 -6.20
N LEU A 59 11.65 -4.34 -6.40
CA LEU A 59 12.75 -4.02 -7.30
C LEU A 59 14.06 -4.65 -6.82
N PHE A 60 14.37 -4.57 -5.52
CA PHE A 60 15.52 -5.24 -4.91
C PHE A 60 15.50 -6.75 -5.18
N THR A 61 14.34 -7.38 -4.99
CA THR A 61 14.15 -8.80 -5.31
C THR A 61 14.38 -9.07 -6.80
N GLY A 62 13.83 -8.24 -7.69
CA GLY A 62 14.02 -8.35 -9.14
C GLY A 62 15.48 -8.19 -9.59
N PHE A 63 16.23 -7.26 -8.99
CA PHE A 63 17.66 -7.08 -9.25
C PHE A 63 18.51 -8.21 -8.68
N ALA A 64 18.11 -8.82 -7.56
CA ALA A 64 18.80 -9.98 -6.99
C ALA A 64 18.81 -11.20 -7.94
N PHE A 65 17.83 -11.31 -8.84
CA PHE A 65 17.79 -12.33 -9.90
C PHE A 65 18.81 -12.10 -11.04
N TYR A 66 19.43 -10.92 -11.15
CA TYR A 66 20.53 -10.67 -12.11
C TYR A 66 21.88 -11.20 -11.62
N VAL A 67 22.03 -11.49 -10.33
CA VAL A 67 23.25 -12.06 -9.76
C VAL A 67 23.38 -13.53 -10.21
N PRO A 68 24.57 -14.00 -10.64
CA PRO A 68 24.77 -15.38 -11.09
C PRO A 68 24.26 -16.42 -10.10
N SER A 69 23.49 -17.39 -10.62
CA SER A 69 22.69 -18.35 -9.84
C SER A 69 23.49 -19.43 -9.09
N ASP A 70 24.82 -19.41 -9.16
CA ASP A 70 25.70 -20.38 -8.47
C ASP A 70 26.13 -19.93 -7.06
N SER A 71 25.73 -18.72 -6.63
CA SER A 71 26.06 -18.22 -5.30
C SER A 71 24.88 -18.32 -4.34
N THR A 72 25.10 -18.93 -3.17
CA THR A 72 24.21 -18.87 -2.00
C THR A 72 23.80 -17.43 -1.64
N ALA A 73 24.63 -16.44 -2.01
CA ALA A 73 24.32 -15.03 -1.80
C ALA A 73 23.11 -14.53 -2.61
N SER A 74 22.93 -14.98 -3.87
CA SER A 74 21.77 -14.58 -4.70
C SER A 74 20.46 -15.02 -4.05
N VAL A 75 20.47 -16.23 -3.51
CA VAL A 75 19.33 -16.86 -2.82
C VAL A 75 18.98 -16.12 -1.53
N ALA A 76 19.99 -15.74 -0.73
CA ALA A 76 19.80 -14.96 0.49
C ALA A 76 19.22 -13.57 0.18
N CYS A 77 19.70 -12.89 -0.87
CA CYS A 77 19.19 -11.59 -1.30
C CYS A 77 17.72 -11.65 -1.76
N ILE A 78 17.34 -12.67 -2.54
CA ILE A 78 15.95 -12.85 -2.98
C ILE A 78 15.02 -13.09 -1.78
N THR A 79 15.43 -13.96 -0.85
CA THR A 79 14.64 -14.28 0.35
C THR A 79 14.49 -13.05 1.24
N LEU A 80 15.57 -12.28 1.42
CA LEU A 80 15.56 -11.02 2.17
C LEU A 80 14.59 -10.01 1.55
N GLY A 81 14.61 -9.84 0.22
CA GLY A 81 13.71 -8.91 -0.47
C GLY A 81 12.23 -9.27 -0.32
N ILE A 82 11.90 -10.57 -0.40
CA ILE A 82 10.54 -11.07 -0.17
C ILE A 82 10.12 -10.87 1.29
N TYR A 83 11.03 -11.05 2.24
CA TYR A 83 10.75 -10.84 3.67
C TYR A 83 10.56 -9.37 4.00
N LEU A 84 11.39 -8.47 3.44
CA LEU A 84 11.22 -7.03 3.56
C LEU A 84 9.88 -6.59 2.98
N PHE A 85 9.47 -7.14 1.84
CA PHE A 85 8.14 -6.93 1.29
C PHE A 85 7.05 -7.36 2.28
N GLY A 86 7.13 -8.55 2.89
CA GLY A 86 6.15 -9.04 3.87
C GLY A 86 6.06 -8.15 5.13
N VAL A 87 7.21 -7.69 5.64
CA VAL A 87 7.29 -6.79 6.79
C VAL A 87 6.58 -5.46 6.53
N VAL A 88 6.69 -4.91 5.32
CA VAL A 88 6.05 -3.63 4.94
C VAL A 88 4.58 -3.84 4.56
N TYR A 89 4.27 -4.95 3.90
CA TYR A 89 2.92 -5.30 3.47
C TYR A 89 1.98 -5.54 4.65
N SER A 90 2.44 -6.25 5.68
CA SER A 90 1.63 -6.64 6.83
C SER A 90 0.97 -5.46 7.56
N PRO A 91 1.68 -4.37 7.92
CA PRO A 91 1.05 -3.20 8.52
C PRO A 91 0.20 -2.38 7.55
N GLY A 92 0.59 -2.31 6.27
CA GLY A 92 -0.03 -1.48 5.24
C GLY A 92 -1.28 -2.08 4.61
N GLU A 93 -1.06 -2.75 3.49
CA GLU A 93 -2.10 -3.35 2.65
C GLU A 93 -2.87 -4.48 3.33
N GLY A 94 -2.34 -5.07 4.41
CA GLY A 94 -3.02 -6.12 5.15
C GLY A 94 -4.35 -5.63 5.76
N PRO A 95 -4.33 -4.74 6.76
CA PRO A 95 -5.54 -4.29 7.44
C PRO A 95 -6.19 -3.06 6.81
N VAL A 96 -5.41 -2.15 6.21
CA VAL A 96 -5.91 -0.81 5.85
C VAL A 96 -7.02 -0.83 4.81
N PRO A 97 -6.94 -1.58 3.70
CA PRO A 97 -8.01 -1.58 2.69
C PRO A 97 -9.34 -2.07 3.24
N PHE A 98 -9.32 -3.07 4.13
CA PHE A 98 -10.54 -3.60 4.75
C PHE A 98 -11.14 -2.59 5.73
N THR A 99 -10.34 -2.00 6.61
CA THR A 99 -10.82 -0.95 7.52
C THR A 99 -11.31 0.28 6.76
N TYR A 100 -10.59 0.69 5.72
CA TYR A 100 -10.96 1.83 4.88
C TYR A 100 -12.28 1.57 4.15
N SER A 101 -12.50 0.37 3.62
CA SER A 101 -13.79 0.01 3.01
C SER A 101 -14.94 0.08 4.02
N ALA A 102 -14.71 -0.22 5.30
CA ALA A 102 -15.73 -0.10 6.33
C ALA A 102 -16.04 1.37 6.69
N GLU A 103 -15.02 2.24 6.65
CA GLU A 103 -15.12 3.67 6.94
C GLU A 103 -15.68 4.48 5.76
N ALA A 104 -15.42 4.06 4.51
CA ALA A 104 -15.79 4.79 3.31
C ALA A 104 -17.28 4.74 2.97
N TYR A 105 -17.98 3.67 3.38
CA TYR A 105 -19.41 3.52 3.08
C TYR A 105 -20.30 3.99 4.24
N PRO A 106 -21.38 4.74 3.92
CA PRO A 106 -22.34 5.16 4.93
C PRO A 106 -23.09 3.95 5.51
N LEU A 107 -23.53 4.07 6.76
CA LEU A 107 -24.05 2.97 7.59
C LEU A 107 -25.11 2.10 6.90
N TYR A 108 -26.00 2.71 6.12
CA TYR A 108 -27.14 2.04 5.50
C TYR A 108 -26.78 1.12 4.31
N VAL A 109 -25.67 1.39 3.59
CA VAL A 109 -25.19 0.57 2.45
C VAL A 109 -23.84 -0.10 2.70
N ARG A 110 -23.26 0.08 3.90
CA ARG A 110 -21.93 -0.42 4.25
C ARG A 110 -21.74 -1.89 3.95
N THR A 111 -22.69 -2.74 4.33
CA THR A 111 -22.59 -4.18 4.09
C THR A 111 -22.47 -4.51 2.61
N ILE A 112 -23.24 -3.83 1.75
CA ILE A 112 -23.22 -4.04 0.30
C ILE A 112 -21.91 -3.50 -0.29
N GLY A 113 -21.50 -2.29 0.12
CA GLY A 113 -20.24 -1.68 -0.33
C GLY A 113 -19.01 -2.51 0.03
N MET A 114 -18.93 -3.01 1.28
CA MET A 114 -17.85 -3.89 1.70
C MET A 114 -17.86 -5.24 0.96
N SER A 115 -19.06 -5.79 0.66
CA SER A 115 -19.18 -7.02 -0.13
C SER A 115 -18.64 -6.84 -1.54
N LEU A 116 -18.96 -5.72 -2.18
CA LEU A 116 -18.44 -5.38 -3.52
C LEU A 116 -16.94 -5.14 -3.51
N ALA A 117 -16.42 -4.43 -2.51
CA ALA A 117 -14.98 -4.21 -2.34
C ALA A 117 -14.24 -5.55 -2.18
N THR A 118 -14.73 -6.41 -1.30
CA THR A 118 -14.16 -7.75 -1.06
C THR A 118 -14.25 -8.63 -2.32
N SER A 119 -15.39 -8.64 -3.00
CA SER A 119 -15.58 -9.37 -4.26
C SER A 119 -14.58 -8.92 -5.33
N THR A 120 -14.37 -7.61 -5.46
CA THR A 120 -13.41 -7.02 -6.40
C THR A 120 -11.97 -7.45 -6.06
N THR A 121 -11.59 -7.41 -4.78
CA THR A 121 -10.27 -7.88 -4.31
C THR A 121 -10.04 -9.36 -4.67
N TRP A 122 -11.00 -10.23 -4.38
CA TRP A 122 -10.87 -11.66 -4.69
C TRP A 122 -10.92 -11.94 -6.18
N PHE A 123 -11.70 -11.19 -6.95
CA PHE A 123 -11.74 -11.28 -8.40
C PHE A 123 -10.38 -10.94 -9.01
N PHE A 124 -9.76 -9.82 -8.61
CA PHE A 124 -8.42 -9.47 -9.09
C PHE A 124 -7.37 -10.47 -8.60
N ASN A 125 -7.49 -11.00 -7.37
CA ASN A 125 -6.61 -12.07 -6.89
C ASN A 125 -6.70 -13.33 -7.77
N PHE A 126 -7.90 -13.70 -8.24
CA PHE A 126 -8.10 -14.79 -9.19
C PHE A 126 -7.46 -14.50 -10.56
N VAL A 127 -7.68 -13.30 -11.10
CA VAL A 127 -7.05 -12.88 -12.37
C VAL A 127 -5.52 -12.91 -12.27
N LEU A 128 -4.96 -12.38 -11.19
CA LEU A 128 -3.52 -12.43 -10.93
C LEU A 128 -3.01 -13.86 -10.82
N SER A 129 -3.79 -14.74 -10.18
CA SER A 129 -3.43 -16.14 -10.02
C SER A 129 -3.31 -16.88 -11.36
N ILE A 130 -4.22 -16.62 -12.30
CA ILE A 130 -4.20 -17.24 -13.63
C ILE A 130 -3.13 -16.60 -14.53
N THR A 131 -2.92 -15.30 -14.42
CA THR A 131 -1.98 -14.56 -15.27
C THR A 131 -0.52 -14.74 -14.84
N TRP A 132 -0.26 -15.07 -13.57
CA TRP A 132 1.09 -15.21 -13.02
C TRP A 132 1.99 -16.22 -13.78
N PRO A 133 1.57 -17.46 -14.08
CA PRO A 133 2.40 -18.40 -14.84
C PRO A 133 2.77 -17.89 -16.24
N SER A 134 1.81 -17.27 -16.94
CA SER A 134 2.01 -16.67 -18.26
C SER A 134 2.99 -15.49 -18.21
N LEU A 135 2.88 -14.66 -17.16
CA LEU A 135 3.77 -13.55 -16.92
C LEU A 135 5.20 -14.04 -16.63
N LEU A 136 5.36 -15.04 -15.76
CA LEU A 136 6.66 -15.62 -15.42
C LEU A 136 7.36 -16.22 -16.64
N ALA A 137 6.61 -16.89 -17.52
CA ALA A 137 7.15 -17.48 -18.74
C ALA A 137 7.64 -16.44 -19.77
N ARG A 138 6.94 -15.30 -19.90
CA ARG A 138 7.25 -14.28 -20.91
C ARG A 138 8.22 -13.21 -20.41
N PHE A 139 8.04 -12.71 -19.19
CA PHE A 139 8.79 -11.58 -18.63
C PHE A 139 10.02 -11.99 -17.82
N LYS A 140 10.22 -13.31 -17.59
CA LYS A 140 11.21 -13.86 -16.65
C LYS A 140 10.94 -13.38 -15.20
N PRO A 141 11.52 -14.01 -14.17
CA PRO A 141 11.29 -13.62 -12.78
C PRO A 141 11.58 -12.13 -12.51
N GLN A 142 12.68 -11.60 -13.05
CA GLN A 142 13.07 -10.20 -12.88
C GLN A 142 12.02 -9.21 -13.43
N GLY A 143 11.45 -9.50 -14.62
CA GLY A 143 10.44 -8.64 -15.23
C GLY A 143 9.09 -8.74 -14.55
N ALA A 144 8.74 -9.92 -14.03
CA ALA A 144 7.52 -10.11 -13.25
C ALA A 144 7.55 -9.27 -11.95
N PHE A 145 8.65 -9.30 -11.18
CA PHE A 145 8.78 -8.47 -9.98
C PHE A 145 8.78 -6.97 -10.29
N GLY A 146 9.44 -6.55 -11.39
CA GLY A 146 9.41 -5.16 -11.85
C GLY A 146 8.00 -4.70 -12.27
N TRP A 147 7.21 -5.57 -12.90
CA TRP A 147 5.82 -5.29 -13.26
C TRP A 147 4.94 -5.02 -12.03
N TYR A 148 5.07 -5.85 -10.99
CA TYR A 148 4.34 -5.62 -9.73
C TYR A 148 4.85 -4.40 -8.96
N ALA A 149 6.16 -4.09 -9.03
CA ALA A 149 6.69 -2.86 -8.47
C ALA A 149 6.09 -1.62 -9.15
N ALA A 150 5.92 -1.64 -10.48
CA ALA A 150 5.25 -0.57 -11.21
C ALA A 150 3.78 -0.41 -10.77
N TRP A 151 3.05 -1.52 -10.58
CA TRP A 151 1.69 -1.48 -10.04
C TRP A 151 1.60 -0.91 -8.62
N ASN A 152 2.60 -1.17 -7.77
CA ASN A 152 2.69 -0.53 -6.45
C ASN A 152 2.87 0.99 -6.56
N LEU A 153 3.63 1.47 -7.54
CA LEU A 153 3.77 2.92 -7.79
C LEU A 153 2.49 3.53 -8.36
N VAL A 154 1.77 2.83 -9.24
CA VAL A 154 0.44 3.27 -9.70
C VAL A 154 -0.54 3.34 -8.53
N GLY A 155 -0.54 2.32 -7.65
CA GLY A 155 -1.32 2.31 -6.41
C GLY A 155 -1.00 3.50 -5.51
N TRP A 156 0.28 3.82 -5.34
CA TRP A 156 0.72 5.00 -4.60
C TRP A 156 0.13 6.30 -5.17
N TRP A 157 0.18 6.48 -6.49
CA TRP A 157 -0.42 7.65 -7.15
C TRP A 157 -1.94 7.70 -6.96
N LEU A 158 -2.63 6.56 -7.07
CA LEU A 158 -4.07 6.49 -6.86
C LEU A 158 -4.43 6.85 -5.41
N VAL A 159 -3.70 6.34 -4.43
CA VAL A 159 -3.90 6.70 -3.02
C VAL A 159 -3.64 8.17 -2.77
N LEU A 160 -2.61 8.74 -3.41
CA LEU A 160 -2.27 10.15 -3.27
C LEU A 160 -3.38 11.08 -3.79
N LEU A 161 -4.01 10.71 -4.92
CA LEU A 161 -5.00 11.52 -5.62
C LEU A 161 -6.44 11.30 -5.12
N PHE A 162 -6.82 10.06 -4.81
CA PHE A 162 -8.22 9.67 -4.62
C PHE A 162 -8.59 9.29 -3.19
N MET A 163 -7.61 9.02 -2.32
CA MET A 163 -7.92 8.52 -0.98
C MET A 163 -7.88 9.68 0.04
N PRO A 164 -9.02 10.16 0.54
CA PRO A 164 -9.07 11.09 1.67
C PRO A 164 -8.58 10.42 2.97
N GLU A 165 -8.05 11.23 3.89
CA GLU A 165 -7.63 10.76 5.22
C GLU A 165 -8.86 10.53 6.10
N THR A 166 -8.98 9.34 6.69
CA THR A 166 -10.12 8.96 7.56
C THR A 166 -9.76 8.96 9.04
N LYS A 167 -8.52 9.34 9.40
CA LYS A 167 -8.04 9.32 10.79
C LYS A 167 -8.81 10.29 11.68
N GLY A 168 -9.38 9.77 12.78
CA GLY A 168 -9.92 10.56 13.88
C GLY A 168 -11.23 11.28 13.58
N LYS A 169 -11.94 10.86 12.52
CA LYS A 169 -13.25 11.38 12.14
C LYS A 169 -14.35 10.39 12.49
N THR A 170 -15.50 10.90 12.95
CA THR A 170 -16.69 10.06 13.17
C THR A 170 -17.29 9.65 11.82
N LEU A 171 -18.12 8.61 11.82
CA LEU A 171 -18.81 8.15 10.59
C LEU A 171 -19.70 9.21 9.96
N GLU A 172 -20.18 10.17 10.76
CA GLU A 172 -21.02 11.29 10.33
C GLU A 172 -20.17 12.40 9.69
N GLU A 173 -19.01 12.70 10.26
CA GLU A 173 -18.04 13.64 9.68
C GLU A 173 -17.39 13.09 8.39
N LEU A 174 -17.30 11.76 8.26
CA LEU A 174 -16.80 11.11 7.05
C LEU A 174 -17.73 11.34 5.85
N ASP A 175 -19.05 11.38 6.05
CA ASP A 175 -19.99 11.64 4.96
C ASP A 175 -19.75 13.03 4.34
N GLN A 176 -19.43 14.02 5.18
CA GLN A 176 -19.02 15.36 4.74
C GLN A 176 -17.66 15.34 4.01
N VAL A 177 -16.68 14.56 4.47
CA VAL A 177 -15.38 14.39 3.80
C VAL A 177 -15.53 13.81 2.39
N PHE A 178 -16.40 12.81 2.20
CA PHE A 178 -16.65 12.16 0.92
C PHE A 178 -17.58 12.96 -0.01
N SER A 179 -18.34 13.93 0.53
CA SER A 179 -19.20 14.83 -0.26
C SER A 179 -18.43 15.85 -1.12
N ILE A 180 -17.13 16.04 -0.86
CA ILE A 180 -16.28 16.97 -1.60
C ILE A 180 -15.93 16.37 -2.97
N PRO A 181 -16.06 17.14 -4.06
CA PRO A 181 -15.82 16.62 -5.39
C PRO A 181 -14.35 16.22 -5.60
N THR A 182 -14.16 15.09 -6.28
CA THR A 182 -12.87 14.38 -6.44
C THR A 182 -11.78 15.24 -7.10
N ASN A 183 -12.16 16.22 -7.91
CA ASN A 183 -11.22 17.15 -8.55
C ASN A 183 -10.49 18.06 -7.54
N ILE A 184 -11.16 18.49 -6.47
CA ILE A 184 -10.56 19.33 -5.41
C ILE A 184 -9.61 18.48 -4.55
N HIS A 185 -10.00 17.25 -4.24
CA HIS A 185 -9.14 16.28 -3.54
C HIS A 185 -7.89 15.91 -4.34
N ALA A 186 -8.02 15.68 -5.65
CA ALA A 186 -6.89 15.38 -6.51
C ALA A 186 -5.91 16.57 -6.62
N ALA A 187 -6.42 17.81 -6.71
CA ALA A 187 -5.61 19.01 -6.70
C ALA A 187 -4.83 19.19 -5.38
N TYR A 188 -5.47 18.86 -4.25
CA TYR A 188 -4.80 18.84 -2.96
C TYR A 188 -3.73 17.75 -2.84
N GLY A 189 -4.01 16.53 -3.30
CA GLY A 189 -3.06 15.43 -3.32
C GLY A 189 -1.77 15.84 -4.04
N LEU A 190 -1.90 16.49 -5.20
CA LEU A 190 -0.77 17.04 -5.96
C LEU A 190 -0.04 18.17 -5.22
N ARG A 191 -0.76 19.07 -4.54
CA ARG A 191 -0.17 20.16 -3.74
C ARG A 191 0.56 19.66 -2.48
N GLN A 192 0.26 18.47 -1.98
CA GLN A 192 0.98 17.85 -0.87
C GLN A 192 2.32 17.19 -1.28
N ILE A 193 2.56 16.92 -2.56
CA ILE A 193 3.83 16.34 -3.05
C ILE A 193 5.05 17.19 -2.63
N PRO A 194 5.08 18.52 -2.87
CA PRO A 194 6.21 19.34 -2.44
C PRO A 194 6.33 19.44 -0.90
N TYR A 195 5.23 19.30 -0.16
CA TYR A 195 5.24 19.24 1.31
C TYR A 195 5.93 17.95 1.81
N PHE A 196 5.54 16.78 1.28
CA PHE A 196 6.19 15.51 1.62
C PHE A 196 7.66 15.50 1.23
N PHE A 197 8.00 16.05 0.06
CA PHE A 197 9.38 16.19 -0.39
C PHE A 197 10.19 17.11 0.53
N LYS A 198 9.66 18.29 0.92
CA LYS A 198 10.35 19.22 1.83
C LYS A 198 10.48 18.68 3.25
N ARG A 199 9.48 17.95 3.75
CA ARG A 199 9.45 17.45 5.12
C ARG A 199 10.24 16.16 5.31
N TYR A 200 10.08 15.17 4.42
CA TYR A 200 10.72 13.85 4.58
C TYR A 200 12.08 13.74 3.88
N ILE A 201 12.28 14.39 2.73
CA ILE A 201 13.56 14.34 2.00
C ILE A 201 14.48 15.48 2.42
N LEU A 202 13.98 16.71 2.53
CA LEU A 202 14.79 17.88 2.91
C LEU A 202 14.84 18.14 4.43
N ARG A 203 14.11 17.36 5.25
CA ARG A 203 14.05 17.48 6.74
C ARG A 203 13.78 18.91 7.25
N TRP A 204 13.05 19.73 6.48
CA TRP A 204 12.65 21.06 6.95
C TRP A 204 11.57 20.94 8.02
N ARG A 205 11.83 21.55 9.18
CA ARG A 205 11.05 21.38 10.42
C ARG A 205 9.81 22.29 10.47
N GLU A 206 9.77 23.34 9.65
CA GLU A 206 8.70 24.35 9.59
C GLU A 206 7.96 24.29 8.26
N VAL A 207 7.28 23.17 7.98
CA VAL A 207 6.29 23.15 6.90
C VAL A 207 4.98 22.73 7.53
N GLU A 208 4.01 23.63 7.51
CA GLU A 208 2.63 23.34 7.90
C GLU A 208 1.97 22.50 6.80
N PRO A 209 1.26 21.41 7.15
CA PRO A 209 0.49 20.69 6.16
C PRO A 209 -0.56 21.65 5.59
N VAL A 210 -0.64 21.76 4.26
CA VAL A 210 -1.80 22.42 3.62
C VAL A 210 -3.04 21.76 4.22
N GLY A 211 -3.86 22.52 4.93
CA GLY A 211 -5.05 22.00 5.58
C GLY A 211 -6.18 21.93 4.56
N LEU A 212 -6.66 20.73 4.24
CA LEU A 212 -7.88 20.59 3.42
C LEU A 212 -9.13 21.01 4.19
N TYR A 213 -9.11 20.73 5.50
CA TYR A 213 -10.26 20.85 6.38
C TYR A 213 -9.94 21.84 7.50
N GLU A 214 -10.71 22.91 7.59
CA GLU A 214 -10.83 23.71 8.81
C GLU A 214 -12.17 23.37 9.46
N MET A 215 -12.14 23.09 10.76
CA MET A 215 -13.38 22.93 11.54
C MET A 215 -13.95 24.34 11.73
N ALA A 216 -15.07 24.66 11.10
CA ALA A 216 -15.79 25.87 11.47
C ALA A 216 -16.32 25.72 12.90
N HIS A 217 -16.49 26.85 13.58
CA HIS A 217 -16.98 26.94 14.96
C HIS A 217 -18.34 26.25 15.20
N ASP A 218 -19.06 25.91 14.12
CA ASP A 218 -20.40 25.32 14.12
C ASP A 218 -20.41 23.80 13.84
N GLY A 219 -19.24 23.16 13.69
CA GLY A 219 -19.12 21.72 13.44
C GLY A 219 -19.23 21.31 11.95
N GLU A 220 -19.38 22.27 11.04
CA GLU A 220 -19.28 22.03 9.60
C GLU A 220 -17.83 22.05 9.12
N ILE A 221 -17.49 21.11 8.23
CA ILE A 221 -16.19 21.05 7.57
C ILE A 221 -16.14 22.11 6.46
N VAL A 222 -15.29 23.11 6.62
CA VAL A 222 -15.05 24.14 5.60
C VAL A 222 -13.71 23.88 4.92
N LEU A 223 -13.65 24.10 3.60
CA LEU A 223 -12.38 24.08 2.87
C LEU A 223 -11.43 25.10 3.51
N GLY A 224 -10.22 24.66 3.89
CA GLY A 224 -9.21 25.54 4.48
C GLY A 224 -8.95 26.76 3.59
N GLN A 225 -8.62 27.91 4.18
CA GLN A 225 -8.50 29.20 3.47
C GLN A 225 -7.59 29.15 2.23
N ASP A 226 -6.59 28.26 2.22
CA ASP A 226 -5.67 28.03 1.09
C ASP A 226 -6.32 27.40 -0.15
N MET A 227 -7.47 26.73 -0.01
CA MET A 227 -8.22 26.11 -1.11
C MET A 227 -9.34 27.00 -1.65
N GLN A 228 -9.76 28.04 -0.91
CA GLN A 228 -10.77 29.00 -1.35
C GLN A 228 -10.24 30.06 -2.33
N LEU A 229 -8.91 30.15 -2.49
CA LEU A 229 -8.24 31.12 -3.38
C LEU A 229 -8.16 30.69 -4.86
N VAL A 230 -8.96 29.71 -5.30
CA VAL A 230 -9.08 29.27 -6.70
C VAL A 230 -10.54 29.35 -7.12
#